data_AF-A0A3D0CV76-F1
#
_entry.id   AF-A0A3D0CV76-F1
#
_cell.length_a   1.000
_cell.length_b   1.000
_cell.length_c   1.000
_cell.angle_alpha   90.00
_cell.angle_beta   90.00
_cell.angle_gamma   90.00
#
_symmetry.space_group_name_H-M   'P 1'
#
loop_
_entity.id
_entity.type
_entity.pdbx_description
1 polymer ?
#
loop_
_entity_poly.entity_id
_entity_poly.type
_entity_poly.pdbx_seq_one_letter_code
_entity_poly.pdbx_strand_id
1 'polypeptide(L)'
;MLAEQAVDAIGEHWPTGCPHCQGELPPVPAEGIAPVRQQVWEVPPIKPTVVEHRDQAVCCPQGHRVVRACRPSEGPPGAFGPRLTSLVGLLNGRYRLSKREVAGLVQDACGVRSGSGEWCGP
;
A
#
# COMPACT_ATOMS: atom_id res chain seq x y z
N MET A 1 15.77 -14.95 8.95
CA MET A 1 15.98 -13.79 9.82
C MET A 1 16.94 -12.83 9.13
N LEU A 2 16.56 -11.57 8.98
CA LEU A 2 17.36 -10.52 8.36
C LEU A 2 18.56 -10.11 9.24
N ALA A 3 19.59 -9.55 8.61
CA ALA A 3 20.68 -8.87 9.31
C ALA A 3 20.18 -7.55 9.93
N GLU A 4 20.90 -7.01 10.91
CA GLU A 4 20.52 -5.79 11.64
C GLU A 4 20.41 -4.56 10.74
N GLN A 5 21.31 -4.42 9.77
CA GLN A 5 21.27 -3.33 8.79
C GLN A 5 20.11 -3.44 7.78
N ALA A 6 19.39 -4.56 7.77
CA ALA A 6 18.30 -4.82 6.84
C ALA A 6 16.92 -4.77 7.51
N VAL A 7 16.83 -4.50 8.82
CA VAL A 7 15.56 -4.24 9.50
C VAL A 7 15.28 -2.74 9.57
N ASP A 8 14.00 -2.38 9.57
CA ASP A 8 13.59 -0.96 9.62
C ASP A 8 13.83 -0.33 11.00
N ALA A 9 13.75 -1.14 12.07
CA ALA A 9 14.01 -0.71 13.45
C ALA A 9 14.42 -1.90 14.33
N ILE A 10 15.19 -1.62 15.38
CA ILE A 10 15.54 -2.58 16.44
C ILE A 10 14.95 -2.07 17.76
N GLY A 11 14.11 -2.89 18.39
CA GLY A 11 13.57 -2.63 19.73
C GLY A 11 14.32 -3.47 20.76
N GLU A 12 15.15 -2.84 21.58
CA GLU A 12 15.83 -3.51 22.68
C GLU A 12 14.89 -3.65 23.88
N HIS A 13 14.68 -4.89 24.33
CA HIS A 13 13.78 -5.19 25.43
C HIS A 13 14.60 -5.71 26.63
N TRP A 14 14.66 -4.90 27.68
CA TRP A 14 15.36 -5.22 28.92
C TRP A 14 14.38 -5.73 29.98
N PRO A 15 14.80 -6.68 30.84
CA PRO A 15 13.98 -7.07 31.98
C PRO A 15 13.78 -5.89 32.92
N THR A 16 12.56 -5.70 33.41
CA THR A 16 12.21 -4.58 34.31
C THR A 16 12.63 -4.79 35.76
N GLY A 17 12.98 -6.02 36.13
CA GLY A 17 13.48 -6.37 37.46
C GLY A 17 13.77 -7.86 37.56
N CYS A 18 14.51 -8.26 38.60
CA CYS A 18 14.82 -9.66 38.84
C CYS A 18 13.58 -10.39 39.40
N PRO A 19 13.08 -11.47 38.77
CA PRO A 19 11.89 -12.17 39.26
C PRO A 19 12.09 -12.85 40.61
N HIS A 20 13.34 -13.02 41.06
CA HIS A 20 13.66 -13.67 42.33
C HIS A 20 13.84 -12.68 43.49
N CYS A 21 14.69 -11.66 43.34
CA CYS A 21 14.98 -10.70 44.42
C CYS A 21 14.27 -9.35 44.27
N GLN A 22 13.55 -9.12 43.16
CA GLN A 22 12.86 -7.86 42.83
C GLN A 22 13.78 -6.64 42.74
N GLY A 23 15.10 -6.84 42.73
CA GLY A 23 16.08 -5.78 42.51
C GLY A 23 16.00 -5.23 41.09
N GLU A 24 16.34 -3.95 40.96
CA GLU A 24 16.53 -3.28 39.68
C GLU A 24 17.71 -3.90 38.92
N LEU A 25 17.58 -4.01 37.60
CA LEU A 25 18.58 -4.60 36.73
C LEU A 25 19.16 -3.54 35.79
N PRO A 26 20.48 -3.52 35.57
CA PRO A 26 21.08 -2.62 34.59
C PRO A 26 20.72 -3.08 33.16
N PRO A 27 20.48 -2.15 32.22
CA PRO A 27 20.20 -2.47 30.82
C PRO A 27 21.50 -2.76 30.06
N VAL A 28 22.22 -3.81 30.48
CA VAL A 28 23.51 -4.22 29.91
C VAL A 28 23.43 -5.71 29.55
N PRO A 29 23.89 -6.13 28.37
CA PRO A 29 23.94 -7.54 28.00
C PRO A 29 24.78 -8.36 28.97
N ALA A 30 24.35 -9.59 29.23
CA ALA A 30 25.20 -10.56 29.88
C ALA A 30 26.35 -10.98 28.95
N GLU A 31 27.57 -11.02 29.49
CA GLU A 31 28.75 -11.38 28.72
C GLU A 31 28.64 -12.82 28.16
N GLY A 32 28.96 -12.99 26.88
CA GLY A 32 28.90 -14.29 26.20
C GLY A 32 27.50 -14.80 25.88
N ILE A 33 26.43 -14.05 26.19
CA ILE A 33 25.05 -14.43 25.90
C ILE A 33 24.49 -13.53 24.81
N ALA A 34 24.19 -14.11 23.64
CA ALA A 34 23.53 -13.40 22.55
C ALA A 34 22.05 -13.15 22.85
N PRO A 35 21.47 -12.01 22.42
CA PRO A 35 20.04 -11.75 22.58
C PRO A 35 19.21 -12.73 21.73
N VAL A 36 18.04 -13.10 22.24
CA VAL A 36 17.05 -13.83 21.45
C VAL A 36 16.39 -12.85 20.48
N ARG A 37 16.50 -13.12 19.18
CA ARG A 37 15.98 -12.25 18.14
C ARG A 37 14.65 -12.76 17.60
N GLN A 38 13.64 -11.90 17.60
CA GLN A 38 12.36 -12.11 16.92
C GLN A 38 12.15 -10.95 15.94
N GLN A 39 11.83 -11.26 14.68
CA GLN A 39 11.48 -10.27 13.67
C GLN A 39 10.00 -10.36 13.35
N VAL A 40 9.33 -9.22 13.42
CA VAL A 40 7.91 -9.08 13.07
C VAL A 40 7.84 -8.33 11.76
N TRP A 41 7.06 -8.86 10.81
CA TRP A 41 6.85 -8.27 9.50
C TRP A 41 5.45 -7.69 9.45
N GLU A 42 5.34 -6.40 9.18
CA GLU A 42 4.06 -5.70 9.07
C GLU A 42 3.84 -5.20 7.66
N VAL A 43 2.58 -5.16 7.24
CA VAL A 43 2.19 -4.49 6.00
C VAL A 43 1.90 -3.03 6.35
N PRO A 44 2.64 -2.06 5.79
CA PRO A 44 2.39 -0.66 6.09
C PRO A 44 0.98 -0.26 5.62
N PRO A 45 0.35 0.75 6.25
CA PRO A 45 -0.96 1.23 5.82
C PRO A 45 -0.94 1.64 4.34
N ILE A 46 -1.78 0.99 3.53
CA ILE A 46 -1.87 1.27 2.08
C ILE A 46 -2.78 2.48 1.88
N LYS A 47 -2.20 3.60 1.45
CA LYS A 47 -2.95 4.81 1.09
C LYS A 47 -2.99 4.97 -0.44
N PRO A 48 -4.17 4.94 -1.06
CA PRO A 48 -4.25 5.07 -2.51
C PRO A 48 -3.92 6.50 -2.93
N THR A 49 -3.12 6.63 -3.99
CA THR A 49 -2.96 7.92 -4.69
C THR A 49 -4.06 8.03 -5.74
N VAL A 50 -4.92 9.04 -5.62
CA VAL A 50 -6.03 9.28 -6.55
C VAL A 50 -5.74 10.55 -7.33
N VAL A 51 -5.71 10.44 -8.66
CA VAL A 51 -5.56 11.57 -9.57
C VAL A 51 -6.86 11.74 -10.34
N GLU A 52 -7.50 12.89 -10.18
CA GLU A 52 -8.70 13.24 -10.95
C GLU A 52 -8.30 14.04 -12.20
N HIS A 53 -8.65 13.51 -13.37
CA HIS A 53 -8.44 14.19 -14.65
C HIS A 53 -9.70 14.97 -15.02
N ARG A 54 -9.57 16.30 -15.21
CA ARG A 54 -10.67 17.20 -15.56
C ARG A 54 -10.44 17.81 -16.94
N ASP A 55 -11.18 17.35 -17.93
CA ASP A 55 -11.16 17.90 -19.28
C ASP A 55 -12.04 19.15 -19.35
N GLN A 56 -11.43 20.31 -19.19
CA GLN A 56 -12.12 21.61 -19.14
C GLN A 56 -12.72 21.97 -20.49
N ALA A 57 -13.77 22.79 -20.48
CA ALA A 57 -14.36 23.34 -21.69
C ALA A 57 -14.55 24.85 -21.58
N VAL A 58 -14.31 25.57 -22.67
CA VAL A 58 -14.39 27.03 -22.77
C VAL A 58 -15.25 27.44 -23.96
N CYS A 59 -15.99 28.54 -23.82
CA CYS A 59 -16.74 29.12 -24.92
C CYS A 59 -15.79 29.92 -25.83
N CYS A 60 -15.86 29.68 -27.14
CA CYS A 60 -15.11 30.48 -28.11
C CYS A 60 -15.66 31.93 -28.13
N PRO A 61 -14.80 32.96 -27.99
CA PRO A 61 -15.26 34.36 -27.99
C PRO A 61 -15.86 34.83 -29.31
N GLN A 62 -15.54 34.15 -30.42
CA GLN A 62 -15.84 34.59 -31.79
C GLN A 62 -17.07 33.89 -32.40
N GLY A 63 -17.57 32.85 -31.75
CA GLY A 63 -18.76 32.14 -32.18
C GLY A 63 -19.13 31.16 -31.08
N HIS A 64 -20.40 31.17 -30.65
CA HIS A 64 -20.97 30.53 -29.45
C HIS A 64 -20.81 28.99 -29.31
N ARG A 65 -19.66 28.43 -29.71
CA ARG A 65 -19.31 27.01 -29.64
C ARG A 65 -18.46 26.78 -28.40
N VAL A 66 -18.76 25.70 -27.69
CA VAL A 66 -17.98 25.21 -26.55
C VAL A 66 -16.87 24.31 -27.10
N VAL A 67 -15.63 24.62 -26.74
CA VAL A 67 -14.43 23.82 -27.07
C VAL A 67 -13.97 23.11 -25.81
N ARG A 68 -13.78 21.79 -25.87
CA ARG A 68 -13.31 20.97 -24.74
C ARG A 68 -11.86 20.56 -24.95
N ALA A 69 -11.09 20.51 -23.87
CA ALA A 69 -9.74 19.97 -23.85
C ALA A 69 -9.79 18.49 -24.28
N CYS A 70 -8.89 18.11 -25.18
CA CYS A 70 -8.69 16.71 -25.55
C CYS A 70 -7.59 16.13 -24.66
N ARG A 71 -7.89 15.02 -23.99
CA ARG A 71 -6.89 14.33 -23.16
C ARG A 71 -5.86 13.65 -24.07
N PRO A 72 -4.54 13.78 -23.79
CA PRO A 72 -3.55 12.97 -24.48
C PRO A 72 -3.84 11.48 -24.23
N SER A 73 -3.73 10.66 -25.27
CA SER A 73 -4.02 9.23 -25.23
C SER A 73 -3.06 8.42 -24.36
N GLU A 74 -2.03 9.05 -23.79
CA GLU A 74 -0.99 8.39 -22.98
C GLU A 74 -1.45 8.04 -21.55
N GLY A 75 -2.65 8.46 -21.13
CA GLY A 75 -3.22 8.06 -19.85
C GLY A 75 -3.71 6.60 -19.86
N PRO A 76 -3.69 5.88 -18.71
CA PRO A 76 -4.25 4.55 -18.64
C PRO A 76 -5.73 4.56 -19.07
N PRO A 77 -6.19 3.57 -19.85
CA PRO A 77 -7.55 3.55 -20.39
C PRO A 77 -8.63 3.30 -19.33
N GLY A 78 -8.24 2.90 -18.11
CA GLY A 78 -9.16 2.54 -17.02
C GLY A 78 -8.92 3.31 -15.73
N ALA A 79 -9.71 3.00 -14.70
CA ALA A 79 -9.67 3.66 -13.40
C ALA A 79 -8.42 3.35 -12.56
N PHE A 80 -7.55 2.43 -13.02
CA PHE A 80 -6.40 1.95 -12.26
C PHE A 80 -5.08 2.38 -12.90
N GLY A 81 -4.21 2.95 -12.07
CA GLY A 81 -2.81 3.21 -12.42
C GLY A 81 -2.01 1.92 -12.56
N PRO A 82 -0.79 2.00 -13.14
CA PRO A 82 0.00 0.83 -13.54
C PRO A 82 0.25 -0.16 -12.39
N ARG A 83 0.57 0.34 -11.18
CA ARG A 83 0.84 -0.51 -10.01
C ARG A 83 -0.38 -1.35 -9.61
N LEU A 84 -1.57 -0.74 -9.60
CA LEU A 84 -2.79 -1.44 -9.21
C LEU A 84 -3.22 -2.43 -10.30
N THR A 85 -3.08 -2.05 -11.58
CA THR A 85 -3.31 -2.95 -12.72
C THR A 85 -2.40 -4.19 -12.65
N SER A 86 -1.11 -4.03 -12.34
CA SER A 86 -0.19 -5.16 -12.16
C SER A 86 -0.59 -6.05 -10.99
N LEU A 87 -0.99 -5.48 -9.85
CA LEU A 87 -1.45 -6.25 -8.69
C LEU A 87 -2.71 -7.06 -9.01
N VAL A 88 -3.70 -6.44 -9.65
CA VAL A 88 -4.94 -7.12 -10.11
C VAL A 88 -4.59 -8.24 -11.09
N GLY A 89 -3.68 -8.00 -12.04
CA GLY A 89 -3.21 -9.01 -12.98
C GLY A 89 -2.55 -10.21 -12.30
N LEU A 90 -1.73 -9.97 -11.26
CA LEU A 90 -1.11 -11.02 -10.47
C LEU A 90 -2.15 -11.85 -9.69
N LEU A 91 -3.12 -11.18 -9.05
CA LEU A 91 -4.18 -11.82 -8.27
C LEU A 91 -5.10 -12.70 -9.14
N ASN A 92 -5.53 -12.20 -10.28
CA ASN A 92 -6.35 -12.97 -11.23
C ASN A 92 -5.54 -14.06 -11.93
N GLY A 93 -4.34 -13.73 -12.42
CA GLY A 93 -3.55 -14.60 -13.27
C GLY A 93 -2.86 -15.72 -12.50
N ARG A 94 -2.09 -15.37 -11.47
CA ARG A 94 -1.26 -16.32 -10.72
C ARG A 94 -2.00 -16.97 -9.56
N TYR A 95 -2.81 -16.19 -8.86
CA TYR A 95 -3.57 -16.64 -7.69
C TYR A 95 -5.00 -17.08 -8.02
N ARG A 96 -5.43 -16.92 -9.29
CA ARG A 96 -6.72 -17.41 -9.81
C ARG A 96 -7.94 -16.92 -9.03
N LEU A 97 -7.82 -15.78 -8.35
CA LEU A 97 -8.95 -15.15 -7.70
C LEU A 97 -9.96 -14.69 -8.74
N SER A 98 -11.25 -14.78 -8.40
CA SER A 98 -12.31 -14.23 -9.23
C SER A 98 -12.25 -12.70 -9.22
N LYS A 99 -12.85 -12.08 -10.24
CA LYS A 99 -12.97 -10.62 -10.34
C LYS A 99 -13.58 -10.00 -9.07
N ARG A 100 -14.55 -10.70 -8.46
CA ARG A 100 -15.23 -10.28 -7.23
C ARG A 100 -14.30 -10.34 -6.01
N GLU A 101 -13.52 -11.40 -5.87
CA GLU A 101 -12.57 -11.54 -4.77
C GLU A 101 -11.46 -10.51 -4.87
N VAL A 102 -10.94 -10.26 -6.08
CA VAL A 102 -9.93 -9.22 -6.29
C VAL A 102 -10.49 -7.83 -5.99
N ALA A 103 -11.72 -7.53 -6.42
CA ALA A 103 -12.36 -6.26 -6.10
C ALA A 103 -12.53 -6.07 -4.58
N GLY A 104 -12.97 -7.11 -3.85
CA GLY A 104 -13.07 -7.09 -2.39
C GLY A 104 -11.71 -6.85 -1.72
N LEU A 105 -10.70 -7.64 -2.10
CA LEU A 105 -9.35 -7.51 -1.55
C LEU A 105 -8.77 -6.12 -1.79
N VAL A 106 -8.88 -5.59 -3.01
CA VAL A 106 -8.36 -4.25 -3.34
C VAL A 106 -9.11 -3.16 -2.58
N GLN A 107 -10.41 -3.32 -2.35
CA GLN A 107 -11.19 -2.39 -1.54
C GLN A 107 -10.77 -2.42 -0.07
N ASP A 108 -10.65 -3.62 0.50
CA ASP A 108 -10.34 -3.82 1.92
C ASP A 108 -8.89 -3.45 2.24
N ALA A 109 -7.94 -3.87 1.40
CA ALA A 109 -6.52 -3.65 1.62
C ALA A 109 -6.05 -2.25 1.18
N CYS A 110 -6.54 -1.76 0.02
CA CYS A 110 -6.04 -0.52 -0.57
C CYS A 110 -6.99 0.68 -0.41
N GLY A 111 -8.16 0.51 0.22
CA GLY A 111 -9.14 1.58 0.41
C GLY A 111 -9.72 2.14 -0.90
N VAL A 112 -9.60 1.39 -2.00
CA VAL A 112 -10.10 1.81 -3.32
C VAL A 112 -11.61 1.61 -3.33
N ARG A 113 -12.37 2.70 -3.48
CA ARG A 113 -13.81 2.57 -3.70
C ARG A 113 -14.03 1.97 -5.09
N SER A 114 -14.72 0.84 -5.16
CA SER A 114 -15.36 0.39 -6.38
C SER A 114 -16.52 1.33 -6.68
N GLY A 115 -16.23 2.44 -7.36
CA GLY A 115 -17.30 3.25 -7.96
C GLY A 115 -18.11 2.35 -8.89
N SER A 116 -19.43 2.50 -8.89
CA SER A 116 -20.41 1.73 -9.66
C SER A 116 -20.29 1.89 -11.19
N GLY A 117 -19.10 2.23 -11.70
CA GLY A 117 -18.74 2.20 -13.10
C GLY A 117 -17.98 0.91 -13.36
N GLU A 118 -18.64 0.01 -14.08
CA GLU A 118 -18.18 -1.24 -14.67
C GLU A 118 -16.68 -1.52 -14.56
N TRP A 119 -16.36 -2.58 -13.80
CA TRP A 119 -15.08 -3.26 -13.83
C TRP A 119 -14.82 -3.78 -15.25
N CYS A 120 -14.20 -2.96 -16.10
CA CYS A 120 -13.66 -3.43 -17.37
C CYS A 120 -12.24 -3.92 -17.10
N GLY A 121 -12.13 -5.18 -16.66
CA GLY A 121 -10.84 -5.86 -16.60
C GLY A 121 -10.19 -5.94 -17.99
N PRO A 122 -8.87 -6.18 -18.06
CA PRO A 122 -8.24 -6.60 -19.31
C PRO A 122 -8.82 -7.93 -19.81
#